data_AF-A0AAN6URP0-F1
#
_entry.id   AF-A0AAN6URP0-F1
#
_cell.length_a   1.000
_cell.length_b   1.000
_cell.length_c   1.000
_cell.angle_alpha   90.00
_cell.angle_beta   90.00
_cell.angle_gamma   90.00
#
_symmetry.space_group_name_H-M   'P 1'
#
loop_
_entity.id
_entity.type
_entity.pdbx_description
1 polymer ?
#
loop_
_entity_poly.entity_id
_entity_poly.type
_entity_poly.pdbx_seq_one_letter_code
_entity_poly.pdbx_strand_id
1 'polypeptide(L)'
;MSSSSAASSPPQPEGKFKNACLRCNGLKRRCNKALPACKTCAQRGQTCQYVDLALLRGNLLGAIESVKDVHALAFRAVLDAHGLNQNRVDQAISSYFKGVNTWFTIVDQSRFEPQARDLATNPSAETCVLVLCMSLIANPPKPRTGPSRTRSQGLGDDPYHFSKAILSLVQSKLPTAIPLLQAQLLIAMYEYSQSMPQQAYMSLGQCFQIAKMLGWHKRQFWSVERQAAAPRDMKLCSILWWSIVHLDCLLNVGYPDQAYPMLTAGLGHEPAIPFPEALDQYLPGGFASPGLAIMALPEAASAWYLNRVLQQLSDPGPTPAADRDALFELITEHTSKILSSKGRVGDRNAALGTNFIALTKLNQAGLVGGTSPLMAADQDQDRVRAAETTRHIVRVVRDDAAHLAQSADRLGTGTLTPCWAFAIYNASLLLVAHGNAVLREPDWLSTVEQLKDSLDTLSRRWRIAEGYSQSLGIALNSRLGGYAADVAR
;
A
#
# COMPACT_ATOMS: atom_id res chain seq x y z
N MET A 1 -14.23 57.48 41.62
CA MET A 1 -14.78 57.52 40.24
C MET A 1 -13.89 56.64 39.38
N SER A 2 -14.43 55.50 38.95
CA SER A 2 -13.72 54.44 38.25
C SER A 2 -13.50 54.83 36.78
N SER A 3 -12.25 54.90 36.33
CA SER A 3 -11.90 55.07 34.91
C SER A 3 -11.43 53.72 34.35
N SER A 4 -12.35 53.08 33.64
CA SER A 4 -12.15 51.87 32.85
C SER A 4 -11.32 52.15 31.59
N SER A 5 -10.15 51.53 31.50
CA SER A 5 -9.27 51.50 30.33
C SER A 5 -9.76 50.45 29.32
N ALA A 6 -10.29 50.91 28.20
CA ALA A 6 -10.60 50.07 27.04
C ALA A 6 -9.31 49.77 26.27
N ALA A 7 -8.92 48.49 26.21
CA ALA A 7 -7.85 47.99 25.37
C ALA A 7 -8.29 48.05 23.89
N SER A 8 -7.70 48.97 23.11
CA SER A 8 -7.85 49.01 21.67
C SER A 8 -7.03 47.89 21.02
N SER A 9 -7.70 46.90 20.44
CA SER A 9 -7.06 45.89 19.57
C SER A 9 -6.51 46.55 18.29
N PRO A 10 -5.39 46.07 17.72
CA PRO A 10 -4.82 46.64 16.50
C PRO A 10 -5.75 46.40 15.29
N PRO A 11 -5.79 47.33 14.32
CA PRO A 11 -6.67 47.24 13.15
C PRO A 11 -6.24 46.04 12.29
N GLN A 12 -7.14 45.06 12.14
CA GLN A 12 -6.97 43.99 11.16
C GLN A 12 -7.18 44.55 9.75
N PRO A 13 -6.40 44.14 8.74
CA PRO A 13 -6.56 44.63 7.37
C PRO A 13 -7.93 44.23 6.80
N GLU A 14 -8.82 45.21 6.63
CA GLU A 14 -10.16 45.04 6.05
C GLU A 14 -10.09 44.86 4.52
N GLY A 15 -9.51 43.75 4.06
CA GLY A 15 -9.53 43.37 2.65
C GLY A 15 -10.80 42.62 2.28
N LYS A 16 -11.34 42.86 1.07
CA LYS A 16 -12.33 41.95 0.44
C LYS A 16 -11.63 41.10 -0.60
N PHE A 17 -11.84 39.78 -0.53
CA PHE A 17 -11.39 38.86 -1.58
C PHE A 17 -12.30 38.98 -2.81
N LYS A 18 -11.78 38.72 -4.01
CA LYS A 18 -12.54 38.85 -5.27
C LYS A 18 -13.76 37.91 -5.30
N ASN A 19 -13.61 36.72 -4.71
CA ASN A 19 -14.54 35.61 -4.83
C ASN A 19 -15.09 35.16 -3.47
N ALA A 20 -16.20 34.41 -3.50
CA ALA A 20 -16.70 33.75 -2.29
C ALA A 20 -15.65 32.73 -1.77
N CYS A 21 -15.55 32.58 -0.46
CA CYS A 21 -14.66 31.57 0.12
C CYS A 21 -15.08 30.15 -0.29
N LEU A 22 -14.14 29.20 -0.30
CA LEU A 22 -14.35 27.81 -0.75
C LEU A 22 -15.57 27.18 -0.08
N ARG A 23 -15.69 27.34 1.23
CA ARG A 23 -16.79 26.77 2.03
C ARG A 23 -18.15 27.32 1.65
N CYS A 24 -18.30 28.65 1.55
CA CYS A 24 -19.57 29.24 1.16
C CYS A 24 -19.94 28.88 -0.28
N ASN A 25 -18.95 28.76 -1.16
CA ASN A 25 -19.15 28.33 -2.54
C ASN A 25 -19.64 26.87 -2.62
N GLY A 26 -18.95 25.93 -1.96
CA GLY A 26 -19.33 24.51 -1.95
C GLY A 26 -20.69 24.25 -1.29
N LEU A 27 -21.07 25.07 -0.31
CA LEU A 27 -22.39 25.02 0.33
C LEU A 27 -23.48 25.83 -0.39
N LYS A 28 -23.14 26.52 -1.49
CA LYS A 28 -24.02 27.44 -2.23
C LYS A 28 -24.68 28.50 -1.32
N ARG A 29 -23.90 29.10 -0.41
CA ARG A 29 -24.35 30.11 0.56
C ARG A 29 -23.76 31.49 0.29
N ARG A 30 -24.43 32.53 0.81
CA ARG A 30 -23.97 33.92 0.71
C ARG A 30 -22.66 34.12 1.49
N CYS A 31 -21.65 34.67 0.81
CA CYS A 31 -20.33 35.01 1.37
C CYS A 31 -20.11 36.52 1.25
N ASN A 32 -19.72 37.19 2.34
CA ASN A 32 -19.40 38.61 2.33
C ASN A 32 -17.94 38.92 1.90
N LYS A 33 -17.14 37.88 1.61
CA LYS A 33 -15.78 37.96 1.07
C LYS A 33 -14.77 38.73 1.95
N ALA A 34 -15.04 38.93 3.23
CA ALA A 34 -14.13 39.62 4.14
C ALA A 34 -12.88 38.76 4.46
N LEU A 35 -11.71 39.39 4.53
CA LEU A 35 -10.46 38.81 5.03
C LEU A 35 -10.28 39.15 6.53
N PRO A 36 -9.62 38.27 7.32
CA PRO A 36 -9.12 36.94 6.94
C PRO A 36 -10.23 35.87 6.82
N ALA A 37 -11.42 36.11 7.38
CA ALA A 37 -12.55 35.19 7.33
C ALA A 37 -13.88 35.90 7.02
N CYS A 38 -14.72 35.25 6.21
CA CYS A 38 -16.06 35.75 5.92
C CYS A 38 -16.95 35.65 7.18
N LYS A 39 -17.93 36.56 7.33
CA LYS A 39 -18.84 36.61 8.49
C LYS A 39 -19.54 35.27 8.74
N THR A 40 -19.97 34.61 7.67
CA THR A 40 -20.67 33.31 7.75
C THR A 40 -19.78 32.19 8.33
N CYS A 41 -18.49 32.19 7.99
CA CYS A 41 -17.54 31.21 8.52
C CYS A 41 -17.11 31.58 9.94
N ALA A 42 -16.82 32.86 10.19
CA ALA A 42 -16.42 33.37 11.50
C ALA A 42 -17.48 33.10 12.58
N GLN A 43 -18.76 33.39 12.30
CA GLN A 43 -19.87 33.15 13.23
C GLN A 43 -20.08 31.69 13.58
N ARG A 44 -19.64 30.76 12.73
CA ARG A 44 -19.80 29.31 12.94
C ARG A 44 -18.54 28.65 13.48
N GLY A 45 -17.48 29.42 13.77
CA GLY A 45 -16.18 28.88 14.17
C GLY A 45 -15.55 27.98 13.11
N GLN A 46 -15.73 28.32 11.83
CA GLN A 46 -15.34 27.45 10.72
C GLN A 46 -14.18 28.05 9.92
N THR A 47 -13.29 27.18 9.42
CA THR A 47 -12.18 27.57 8.56
C THR A 47 -12.67 28.28 7.29
N CYS A 48 -12.16 29.50 7.05
CA CYS A 48 -12.48 30.31 5.89
C CYS A 48 -11.25 30.46 5.00
N GLN A 49 -11.30 29.87 3.81
CA GLN A 49 -10.19 29.90 2.86
C GLN A 49 -10.66 30.50 1.53
N TYR A 50 -9.80 31.32 0.95
CA TYR A 50 -10.01 31.98 -0.32
C TYR A 50 -9.02 31.44 -1.34
N VAL A 51 -9.50 31.18 -2.55
CA VAL A 51 -8.68 30.76 -3.71
C VAL A 51 -9.10 31.62 -4.88
N ASP A 52 -8.14 32.07 -5.69
CA ASP A 52 -8.45 32.85 -6.88
C ASP A 52 -9.27 32.01 -7.87
N LEU A 53 -10.48 32.48 -8.24
CA LEU A 53 -11.35 31.77 -9.18
C LEU A 53 -10.80 31.75 -10.59
N ALA A 54 -9.77 32.53 -10.89
CA ALA A 54 -8.99 32.36 -12.12
C ALA A 54 -8.44 30.93 -12.25
N LEU A 55 -8.11 30.27 -11.13
CA LEU A 55 -7.68 28.87 -11.09
C LEU A 55 -8.86 27.88 -11.27
N LEU A 56 -10.12 28.34 -11.15
CA LEU A 56 -11.30 27.47 -11.23
C LEU A 56 -12.04 27.50 -12.58
N ARG A 57 -11.56 28.27 -13.57
CA ARG A 57 -12.20 28.37 -14.90
C ARG A 57 -11.47 27.51 -15.94
N GLY A 58 -12.08 26.40 -16.36
CA GLY A 58 -11.61 25.58 -17.49
C GLY A 58 -11.80 24.06 -17.30
N ASN A 59 -11.82 23.30 -18.39
CA ASN A 59 -11.52 21.86 -18.36
C ASN A 59 -10.02 21.65 -18.03
N LEU A 60 -9.58 20.43 -17.69
CA LEU A 60 -8.18 20.16 -17.32
C LEU A 60 -7.18 20.72 -18.36
N LEU A 61 -7.53 20.64 -19.66
CA LEU A 61 -6.77 21.23 -20.76
C LEU A 61 -6.70 22.76 -20.69
N GLY A 62 -7.82 23.46 -20.50
CA GLY A 62 -7.84 24.91 -20.33
C GLY A 62 -7.13 25.37 -19.04
N ALA A 63 -7.11 24.56 -17.99
CA ALA A 63 -6.28 24.81 -16.81
C ALA A 63 -4.78 24.65 -17.13
N ILE A 64 -4.38 23.62 -17.86
CA ILE A 64 -2.98 23.43 -18.31
C ILE A 64 -2.53 24.59 -19.22
N GLU A 65 -3.38 25.06 -20.12
CA GLU A 65 -3.08 26.19 -21.02
C GLU A 65 -3.05 27.55 -20.31
N SER A 66 -3.82 27.73 -19.23
CA SER A 66 -3.96 29.03 -18.53
C SER A 66 -3.06 29.18 -17.30
N VAL A 67 -2.56 28.10 -16.72
CA VAL A 67 -1.86 28.14 -15.44
C VAL A 67 -0.35 28.40 -15.62
N LYS A 68 0.11 29.53 -15.09
CA LYS A 68 1.54 29.90 -15.04
C LYS A 68 2.34 29.12 -13.98
N ASP A 69 1.66 28.46 -13.05
CA ASP A 69 2.25 27.87 -11.83
C ASP A 69 1.69 26.46 -11.53
N VAL A 70 2.55 25.45 -11.65
CA VAL A 70 2.23 24.03 -11.39
C VAL A 70 1.72 23.79 -9.95
N HIS A 71 2.15 24.60 -8.98
CA HIS A 71 1.73 24.51 -7.59
C HIS A 71 0.26 24.88 -7.43
N ALA A 72 -0.17 25.98 -8.04
CA ALA A 72 -1.55 26.41 -8.03
C ALA A 72 -2.48 25.41 -8.75
N LEU A 73 -2.02 24.81 -9.86
CA LEU A 73 -2.76 23.78 -10.59
C LEU A 73 -2.94 22.50 -9.75
N ALA A 74 -1.89 22.03 -9.08
CA ALA A 74 -1.97 20.84 -8.25
C ALA A 74 -2.88 21.05 -7.03
N PHE A 75 -2.80 22.23 -6.38
CA PHE A 75 -3.70 22.58 -5.28
C PHE A 75 -5.17 22.67 -5.75
N ARG A 76 -5.39 23.24 -6.94
CA ARG A 76 -6.70 23.25 -7.58
C ARG A 76 -7.24 21.83 -7.80
N ALA A 77 -6.41 20.92 -8.29
CA ALA A 77 -6.78 19.54 -8.52
C ALA A 77 -7.20 18.82 -7.23
N VAL A 78 -6.50 19.06 -6.11
CA VAL A 78 -6.91 18.57 -4.79
C VAL A 78 -8.30 19.07 -4.43
N LEU A 79 -8.56 20.36 -4.59
CA LEU A 79 -9.88 20.92 -4.27
C LEU A 79 -10.98 20.35 -5.17
N ASP A 80 -10.74 20.21 -6.47
CA ASP A 80 -11.70 19.64 -7.41
C ASP A 80 -12.06 18.19 -7.07
N ALA A 81 -11.06 17.35 -6.80
CA ALA A 81 -11.28 15.96 -6.38
C ALA A 81 -12.12 15.83 -5.10
N HIS A 82 -12.09 16.85 -4.24
CA HIS A 82 -12.78 16.85 -2.95
C HIS A 82 -14.00 17.78 -2.92
N GLY A 83 -14.53 18.19 -4.08
CA GLY A 83 -15.76 18.99 -4.16
C GLY A 83 -15.63 20.40 -3.58
N LEU A 84 -14.46 21.02 -3.74
CA LEU A 84 -14.10 22.37 -3.29
C LEU A 84 -14.24 22.58 -1.78
N ASN A 85 -13.98 21.53 -1.00
CA ASN A 85 -14.19 21.55 0.44
C ASN A 85 -12.93 21.07 1.20
N GLN A 86 -12.27 22.00 1.87
CA GLN A 86 -11.08 21.71 2.69
C GLN A 86 -11.34 20.64 3.75
N ASN A 87 -12.52 20.62 4.37
CA ASN A 87 -12.84 19.61 5.37
C ASN A 87 -12.81 18.19 4.79
N ARG A 88 -13.13 18.03 3.50
CA ARG A 88 -13.06 16.72 2.82
C ARG A 88 -11.62 16.33 2.52
N VAL A 89 -10.73 17.31 2.27
CA VAL A 89 -9.29 17.07 2.14
C VAL A 89 -8.73 16.60 3.48
N ASP A 90 -9.05 17.29 4.58
CA ASP A 90 -8.60 16.91 5.93
C ASP A 90 -9.13 15.52 6.33
N GLN A 91 -10.38 15.21 5.98
CA GLN A 91 -10.97 13.88 6.17
C GLN A 91 -10.25 12.79 5.37
N ALA A 92 -9.89 13.05 4.11
CA ALA A 92 -9.16 12.11 3.27
C ALA A 92 -7.77 11.81 3.85
N ILE A 93 -7.06 12.86 4.28
CA ILE A 93 -5.76 12.75 4.96
C ILE A 93 -5.90 11.91 6.24
N SER A 94 -6.88 12.23 7.09
CA SER A 94 -7.14 11.47 8.32
C SER A 94 -7.48 10.01 8.05
N SER A 95 -8.27 9.74 7.00
CA SER A 95 -8.65 8.38 6.61
C SER A 95 -7.47 7.56 6.12
N TYR A 96 -6.55 8.17 5.35
CA TYR A 96 -5.32 7.52 4.93
C TYR A 96 -4.45 7.12 6.13
N PHE A 97 -4.22 8.03 7.09
CA PHE A 97 -3.37 7.74 8.24
C PHE A 97 -3.98 6.70 9.21
N LYS A 98 -5.31 6.70 9.36
CA LYS A 98 -6.02 5.69 10.16
C LYS A 98 -6.17 4.33 9.46
N GLY A 99 -6.04 4.32 8.13
CA GLY A 99 -6.23 3.15 7.28
C GLY A 99 -4.91 2.64 6.72
N VAL A 100 -4.65 3.00 5.46
CA VAL A 100 -3.54 2.46 4.66
C VAL A 100 -2.16 2.70 5.30
N ASN A 101 -1.92 3.85 5.92
CA ASN A 101 -0.62 4.14 6.54
C ASN A 101 -0.33 3.28 7.79
N THR A 102 -1.27 2.45 8.26
CA THR A 102 -1.04 1.55 9.40
C THR A 102 -0.23 0.31 9.02
N TRP A 103 -0.21 -0.05 7.73
CA TRP A 103 0.52 -1.20 7.18
C TRP A 103 1.37 -0.84 5.95
N PHE A 104 1.17 0.36 5.37
CA PHE A 104 2.01 0.91 4.29
C PHE A 104 2.53 2.29 4.70
N THR A 105 3.41 2.30 5.72
CA THR A 105 3.91 3.49 6.45
C THR A 105 4.90 4.33 5.63
N ILE A 106 4.60 4.58 4.37
CA ILE A 106 5.51 5.29 3.47
C ILE A 106 5.43 6.81 3.63
N VAL A 107 4.51 7.34 4.44
CA VAL A 107 4.39 8.77 4.76
C VAL A 107 4.54 9.02 6.26
N ASP A 108 5.47 9.92 6.62
CA ASP A 108 5.67 10.37 8.00
C ASP A 108 4.58 11.37 8.41
N GLN A 109 3.57 10.88 9.12
CA GLN A 109 2.41 11.67 9.52
C GLN A 109 2.78 12.98 10.22
N SER A 110 3.75 12.93 11.14
CA SER A 110 4.10 14.09 11.95
C SER A 110 4.81 15.22 11.17
N ARG A 111 5.49 14.88 10.06
CA ARG A 111 6.04 15.88 9.11
C ARG A 111 5.00 16.34 8.10
N PHE A 112 4.15 15.43 7.67
CA PHE A 112 3.19 15.68 6.61
C PHE A 112 2.03 16.57 7.08
N GLU A 113 1.47 16.35 8.27
CA GLU A 113 0.32 17.13 8.75
C GLU A 113 0.57 18.66 8.82
N PRO A 114 1.72 19.16 9.32
CA PRO A 114 2.06 20.57 9.22
C PRO A 114 2.11 21.08 7.77
N GLN A 115 2.71 20.32 6.85
CA GLN A 115 2.81 20.67 5.43
C GLN A 115 1.42 20.75 4.79
N ALA A 116 0.54 19.79 5.11
CA ALA A 116 -0.83 19.76 4.61
C ALA A 116 -1.66 20.97 5.09
N ARG A 117 -1.47 21.41 6.33
CA ARG A 117 -2.14 22.62 6.86
C ARG A 117 -1.69 23.91 6.17
N ASP A 118 -0.44 23.96 5.72
CA ASP A 118 0.13 25.11 5.00
C ASP A 118 -0.27 25.16 3.52
N LEU A 119 -0.84 24.09 2.94
CA LEU A 119 -1.18 24.06 1.50
C LEU A 119 -2.12 25.18 1.05
N ALA A 120 -3.00 25.65 1.93
CA ALA A 120 -3.93 26.73 1.61
C ALA A 120 -3.24 28.10 1.51
N THR A 121 -2.10 28.27 2.18
CA THR A 121 -1.30 29.50 2.23
C THR A 121 -0.12 29.45 1.27
N ASN A 122 0.54 28.30 1.17
CA ASN A 122 1.69 28.06 0.33
C ASN A 122 1.58 26.69 -0.36
N PRO A 123 1.00 26.62 -1.58
CA PRO A 123 0.77 25.35 -2.25
C PRO A 123 2.08 24.69 -2.70
N SER A 124 2.28 23.41 -2.35
CA SER A 124 3.32 22.54 -2.92
C SER A 124 2.68 21.53 -3.87
N ALA A 125 3.15 21.46 -5.11
CA ALA A 125 2.58 20.54 -6.11
C ALA A 125 2.83 19.09 -5.71
N GLU A 126 4.02 18.80 -5.19
CA GLU A 126 4.44 17.46 -4.75
C GLU A 126 3.57 16.98 -3.58
N THR A 127 3.30 17.87 -2.61
CA THR A 127 2.44 17.57 -1.47
C THR A 127 0.97 17.41 -1.92
N CYS A 128 0.49 18.24 -2.84
CA CYS A 128 -0.87 18.13 -3.39
C CYS A 128 -1.09 16.80 -4.13
N VAL A 129 -0.11 16.39 -4.94
CA VAL A 129 -0.15 15.09 -5.63
C VAL A 129 -0.15 13.93 -4.64
N LEU A 130 0.66 14.03 -3.58
CA LEU A 130 0.66 13.02 -2.52
C LEU A 130 -0.71 12.93 -1.83
N VAL A 131 -1.37 14.05 -1.52
CA VAL A 131 -2.75 14.07 -0.99
C VAL A 131 -3.75 13.38 -1.93
N LEU A 132 -3.66 13.63 -3.24
CA LEU A 132 -4.52 12.96 -4.23
C LEU A 132 -4.34 11.44 -4.20
N CYS A 133 -3.09 10.97 -4.17
CA CYS A 133 -2.77 9.54 -4.17
C CYS A 133 -3.12 8.87 -2.83
N MET A 134 -2.93 9.57 -1.71
CA MET A 134 -3.40 9.13 -0.38
C MET A 134 -4.92 8.96 -0.36
N SER A 135 -5.65 9.94 -0.90
CA SER A 135 -7.10 9.88 -1.02
C SER A 135 -7.55 8.73 -1.93
N LEU A 136 -6.86 8.51 -3.05
CA LEU A 136 -7.17 7.44 -4.00
C LEU A 136 -7.14 6.05 -3.33
N ILE A 137 -6.06 5.70 -2.63
CA ILE A 137 -5.91 4.36 -2.03
C ILE A 137 -6.71 4.19 -0.73
N ALA A 138 -7.00 5.28 -0.01
CA ALA A 138 -7.79 5.24 1.21
C ALA A 138 -9.27 4.93 0.95
N ASN A 139 -9.80 5.36 -0.20
CA ASN A 139 -11.20 5.18 -0.55
C ASN A 139 -11.45 3.82 -1.25
N PRO A 140 -12.50 3.08 -0.87
CA PRO A 140 -12.87 1.86 -1.59
C PRO A 140 -13.32 2.19 -3.02
N PRO A 141 -13.10 1.28 -3.98
CA PRO A 141 -13.58 1.46 -5.35
C PRO A 141 -15.11 1.63 -5.35
N LYS A 142 -15.62 2.53 -6.21
CA LYS A 142 -17.07 2.70 -6.37
C LYS A 142 -17.67 1.38 -6.90
N PRO A 143 -18.75 0.85 -6.30
CA PRO A 143 -19.41 -0.34 -6.81
C PRO A 143 -19.86 -0.09 -8.26
N ARG A 144 -19.61 -1.05 -9.17
CA ARG A 144 -20.10 -0.99 -10.55
C ARG A 144 -21.61 -1.22 -10.56
N THR A 145 -22.40 -0.24 -10.15
CA THR A 145 -23.86 -0.34 -10.19
C THR A 145 -24.37 -0.17 -11.63
N GLY A 146 -24.72 -1.29 -12.27
CA GLY A 146 -25.57 -1.37 -13.48
C GLY A 146 -25.02 -0.78 -14.78
N PRO A 147 -25.68 -1.03 -15.93
CA PRO A 147 -25.32 -0.40 -17.19
C PRO A 147 -25.57 1.11 -17.06
N SER A 148 -24.50 1.89 -16.91
CA SER A 148 -24.54 3.35 -16.88
C SER A 148 -24.94 3.89 -18.26
N ARG A 149 -26.25 3.82 -18.58
CA ARG A 149 -26.88 4.59 -19.65
C ARG A 149 -27.22 5.97 -19.09
N THR A 150 -26.22 6.84 -18.88
CA THR A 150 -26.36 8.31 -19.01
C THR A 150 -25.06 9.01 -18.62
N ARG A 151 -24.52 9.79 -19.55
CA ARG A 151 -23.30 10.62 -19.52
C ARG A 151 -22.00 9.81 -19.59
N SER A 152 -21.26 10.06 -20.67
CA SER A 152 -19.84 9.77 -20.80
C SER A 152 -19.11 10.21 -19.53
N GLN A 153 -18.69 9.25 -18.70
CA GLN A 153 -17.73 9.52 -17.62
C GLN A 153 -16.49 10.10 -18.30
N GLY A 154 -16.23 11.39 -18.08
CA GLY A 154 -15.02 12.01 -18.59
C GLY A 154 -13.81 11.44 -17.85
N LEU A 155 -12.62 11.56 -18.43
CA LEU A 155 -11.36 11.14 -17.77
C LEU A 155 -11.15 11.82 -16.40
N GLY A 156 -11.81 12.96 -16.15
CA GLY A 156 -11.81 13.68 -14.87
C GLY A 156 -12.80 13.17 -13.82
N ASP A 157 -13.73 12.26 -14.17
CA ASP A 157 -14.69 11.69 -13.21
C ASP A 157 -14.16 10.43 -12.50
N ASP A 158 -13.08 9.83 -13.03
CA ASP A 158 -12.36 8.72 -12.42
C ASP A 158 -11.18 9.22 -11.56
N PRO A 159 -11.22 9.06 -10.22
CA PRO A 159 -10.15 9.48 -9.31
C PRO A 159 -8.78 8.88 -9.64
N TYR A 160 -8.73 7.66 -10.20
CA TYR A 160 -7.48 7.00 -10.55
C TYR A 160 -6.79 7.71 -11.73
N HIS A 161 -7.46 7.81 -12.87
CA HIS A 161 -6.92 8.49 -14.04
C HIS A 161 -6.64 9.98 -13.78
N PHE A 162 -7.49 10.64 -12.99
CA PHE A 162 -7.25 12.02 -12.58
C PHE A 162 -5.95 12.16 -11.77
N SER A 163 -5.77 11.35 -10.72
CA SER A 163 -4.55 11.42 -9.88
C SER A 163 -3.29 11.10 -10.68
N LYS A 164 -3.35 10.09 -11.55
CA LYS A 164 -2.22 9.70 -12.41
C LYS A 164 -1.85 10.79 -13.42
N ALA A 165 -2.84 11.44 -14.03
CA ALA A 165 -2.60 12.56 -14.96
C ALA A 165 -1.93 13.75 -14.27
N ILE A 166 -2.38 14.12 -13.06
CA ILE A 166 -1.77 15.21 -12.29
C ILE A 166 -0.36 14.84 -11.85
N LEU A 167 -0.12 13.61 -11.38
CA LEU A 167 1.23 13.14 -11.04
C LEU A 167 2.19 13.26 -12.23
N SER A 168 1.81 12.73 -13.39
CA SER A 168 2.65 12.79 -14.61
C SER A 168 2.92 14.23 -15.05
N LEU A 169 1.92 15.12 -14.96
CA LEU A 169 2.09 16.53 -15.28
C LEU A 169 3.10 17.20 -14.32
N VAL A 170 2.97 16.97 -13.01
CA VAL A 170 3.89 17.54 -12.01
C VAL A 170 5.31 17.00 -12.19
N GLN A 171 5.47 15.69 -12.42
CA GLN A 171 6.77 15.07 -12.73
C GLN A 171 7.42 15.63 -13.99
N SER A 172 6.64 16.10 -14.97
CA SER A 172 7.19 16.72 -16.19
C SER A 172 7.71 18.15 -15.99
N LYS A 173 7.38 18.79 -14.86
CA LYS A 173 7.69 20.20 -14.58
C LYS A 173 8.63 20.41 -13.40
N LEU A 174 8.64 19.47 -12.45
CA LEU A 174 9.42 19.59 -11.22
C LEU A 174 10.51 18.52 -11.13
N PRO A 175 11.64 18.82 -10.45
CA PRO A 175 12.62 17.81 -10.14
C PRO A 175 12.01 16.70 -9.27
N THR A 176 12.56 15.50 -9.40
CA THR A 176 12.10 14.35 -8.61
C THR A 176 12.39 14.57 -7.13
N ALA A 177 11.36 14.39 -6.30
CA ALA A 177 11.42 14.54 -4.85
C ALA A 177 10.73 13.36 -4.15
N ILE A 178 11.02 13.17 -2.86
CA ILE A 178 10.44 12.08 -2.04
C ILE A 178 8.90 12.04 -2.09
N PRO A 179 8.15 13.15 -2.01
CA PRO A 179 6.68 13.08 -2.10
C PRO A 179 6.16 12.59 -3.45
N LEU A 180 6.88 12.84 -4.54
CA LEU A 180 6.52 12.31 -5.87
C LEU A 180 6.78 10.81 -5.97
N LEU A 181 7.85 10.31 -5.34
CA LEU A 181 8.11 8.87 -5.23
C LEU A 181 7.05 8.19 -4.34
N GLN A 182 6.71 8.78 -3.20
CA GLN A 182 5.64 8.30 -2.31
C GLN A 182 4.32 8.23 -3.08
N ALA A 183 3.96 9.28 -3.81
CA ALA A 183 2.75 9.32 -4.63
C ALA A 183 2.73 8.24 -5.73
N GLN A 184 3.83 8.09 -6.46
CA GLN A 184 3.99 7.04 -7.48
C GLN A 184 3.84 5.64 -6.89
N LEU A 185 4.41 5.40 -5.71
CA LEU A 185 4.35 4.13 -5.03
C LEU A 185 2.95 3.81 -4.49
N LEU A 186 2.20 4.83 -4.02
CA LEU A 186 0.77 4.68 -3.69
C LEU A 186 -0.06 4.32 -4.92
N ILE A 187 0.23 4.90 -6.09
CA ILE A 187 -0.43 4.53 -7.35
C ILE A 187 -0.11 3.07 -7.70
N ALA A 188 1.15 2.64 -7.62
CA ALA A 188 1.53 1.26 -7.90
C ALA A 188 0.81 0.26 -6.97
N MET A 189 0.73 0.60 -5.67
CA MET A 189 0.03 -0.22 -4.68
C MET A 189 -1.49 -0.28 -4.95
N TYR A 190 -2.09 0.85 -5.34
CA TYR A 190 -3.48 0.90 -5.78
C TYR A 190 -3.69 -0.01 -7.01
N GLU A 191 -2.86 0.12 -8.03
CA GLU A 191 -2.95 -0.66 -9.27
C GLU A 191 -2.84 -2.17 -9.01
N TYR A 192 -1.89 -2.57 -8.15
CA TYR A 192 -1.78 -3.95 -7.67
C TYR A 192 -3.08 -4.42 -7.01
N SER A 193 -3.59 -3.64 -6.04
CA SER A 193 -4.78 -4.00 -5.27
C SER A 193 -6.07 -4.07 -6.09
N GLN A 194 -6.11 -3.35 -7.21
CA GLN A 194 -7.28 -3.22 -8.08
C GLN A 194 -7.24 -4.15 -9.31
N SER A 195 -6.33 -5.14 -9.34
CA SER A 195 -6.20 -6.09 -10.46
C SER A 195 -5.76 -5.43 -11.78
N MET A 196 -4.79 -4.51 -11.71
CA MET A 196 -4.18 -3.86 -12.88
C MET A 196 -2.67 -4.15 -12.97
N PRO A 197 -2.27 -5.41 -13.22
CA PRO A 197 -0.88 -5.87 -13.08
C PRO A 197 0.11 -5.19 -14.04
N GLN A 198 -0.26 -4.99 -15.31
CA GLN A 198 0.60 -4.27 -16.26
C GLN A 198 0.89 -2.83 -15.78
N GLN A 199 -0.15 -2.12 -15.34
CA GLN A 199 -0.03 -0.74 -14.88
C GLN A 199 0.81 -0.68 -13.59
N ALA A 200 0.54 -1.58 -12.65
CA ALA A 200 1.29 -1.69 -11.39
C ALA A 200 2.77 -1.95 -11.66
N TYR A 201 3.11 -2.85 -12.58
CA TYR A 201 4.49 -3.13 -12.98
C TYR A 201 5.19 -1.89 -13.56
N MET A 202 4.51 -1.15 -14.45
CA MET A 202 5.07 0.08 -15.04
C MET A 202 5.27 1.18 -14.00
N SER A 203 4.30 1.40 -13.12
CA SER A 203 4.36 2.40 -12.05
C SER A 203 5.42 2.05 -11.00
N LEU A 204 5.57 0.77 -10.65
CA LEU A 204 6.63 0.29 -9.76
C LEU A 204 8.00 0.41 -10.42
N GLY A 205 8.10 0.13 -11.72
CA GLY A 205 9.30 0.36 -12.51
C GLY A 205 9.77 1.81 -12.42
N GLN A 206 8.85 2.77 -12.52
CA GLN A 206 9.18 4.19 -12.31
C GLN A 206 9.69 4.47 -10.89
N CYS A 207 9.06 3.90 -9.85
CA CYS A 207 9.56 4.01 -8.47
C CYS A 207 11.00 3.50 -8.34
N PHE A 208 11.27 2.34 -8.94
CA PHE A 208 12.60 1.73 -8.92
C PHE A 208 13.64 2.57 -9.67
N GLN A 209 13.32 3.12 -10.83
CA GLN A 209 14.22 4.01 -11.56
C GLN A 209 14.49 5.31 -10.79
N ILE A 210 13.48 5.89 -10.12
CA ILE A 210 13.66 7.04 -9.24
C ILE A 210 14.61 6.70 -8.08
N ALA A 211 14.40 5.57 -7.40
CA ALA A 211 15.29 5.12 -6.32
C ALA A 211 16.73 4.92 -6.81
N LYS A 212 16.92 4.38 -8.02
CA LYS A 212 18.24 4.25 -8.64
C LYS A 212 18.85 5.60 -8.95
N MET A 213 18.09 6.54 -9.51
CA MET A 213 18.54 7.90 -9.81
C MET A 213 19.01 8.64 -8.54
N LEU A 214 18.30 8.47 -7.42
CA LEU A 214 18.69 9.01 -6.11
C LEU A 214 19.92 8.30 -5.48
N GLY A 215 20.44 7.27 -6.14
CA GLY A 215 21.65 6.56 -5.73
C GLY A 215 21.42 5.49 -4.66
N TRP A 216 20.18 5.10 -4.35
CA TRP A 216 19.87 4.17 -3.26
C TRP A 216 20.42 2.75 -3.49
N HIS A 217 20.68 2.38 -4.74
CA HIS A 217 21.33 1.12 -5.10
C HIS A 217 22.83 1.08 -4.74
N LYS A 218 23.43 2.20 -4.35
CA LYS A 218 24.86 2.31 -4.03
C LYS A 218 25.07 2.21 -2.52
N ARG A 219 26.00 1.35 -2.09
CA ARG A 219 26.37 1.22 -0.65
C ARG A 219 26.82 2.54 -0.03
N GLN A 220 27.48 3.40 -0.81
CA GLN A 220 27.94 4.72 -0.36
C GLN A 220 26.79 5.65 0.04
N PHE A 221 25.60 5.49 -0.52
CA PHE A 221 24.42 6.26 -0.11
C PHE A 221 24.05 5.95 1.35
N TRP A 222 24.27 4.71 1.79
CA TRP A 222 23.91 4.21 3.11
C TRP A 222 25.08 4.25 4.09
N SER A 223 26.03 5.17 3.93
CA SER A 223 27.17 5.28 4.85
C SER A 223 26.71 5.64 6.27
N VAL A 224 27.47 5.19 7.28
CA VAL A 224 27.17 5.45 8.69
C VAL A 224 27.10 6.95 8.98
N GLU A 225 27.95 7.75 8.34
CA GLU A 225 27.97 9.20 8.49
C GLU A 225 26.65 9.82 8.03
N ARG A 226 26.10 9.38 6.89
CA ARG A 226 24.80 9.88 6.41
C ARG A 226 23.65 9.40 7.28
N GLN A 227 23.70 8.14 7.73
CA GLN A 227 22.73 7.60 8.68
C GLN A 227 22.68 8.43 9.97
N ALA A 228 23.84 8.77 10.54
CA ALA A 228 23.92 9.59 11.73
C ALA A 228 23.55 11.07 11.50
N ALA A 229 23.86 11.63 10.34
CA ALA A 229 23.58 13.03 10.02
C ALA A 229 22.08 13.31 9.78
N ALA A 230 21.36 12.38 9.15
CA ALA A 230 19.94 12.54 8.83
C ALA A 230 19.15 11.22 9.05
N PRO A 231 19.11 10.69 10.28
CA PRO A 231 18.62 9.34 10.56
C PRO A 231 17.14 9.16 10.18
N ARG A 232 16.33 10.20 10.37
CA ARG A 232 14.91 10.18 10.03
C ARG A 232 14.67 10.11 8.52
N ASP A 233 15.41 10.88 7.74
CA ASP A 233 15.31 10.89 6.28
C ASP A 233 15.85 9.58 5.69
N MET A 234 16.96 9.08 6.26
CA MET A 234 17.53 7.78 5.88
C MET A 234 16.56 6.63 6.19
N LYS A 235 15.84 6.70 7.33
CA LYS A 235 14.82 5.71 7.67
C LYS A 235 13.67 5.71 6.68
N LEU A 236 13.19 6.89 6.28
CA LEU A 236 12.17 7.01 5.24
C LEU A 236 12.65 6.46 3.89
N CYS A 237 13.89 6.75 3.48
CA CYS A 237 14.47 6.17 2.26
C CYS A 237 14.51 4.64 2.33
N SER A 238 14.88 4.07 3.48
CA SER A 238 14.92 2.62 3.70
C SER A 238 13.52 2.01 3.59
N ILE A 239 12.53 2.62 4.25
CA ILE A 239 11.12 2.20 4.17
C ILE A 239 10.63 2.20 2.72
N LEU A 240 10.91 3.27 1.95
CA LEU A 240 10.50 3.37 0.56
C LEU A 240 11.17 2.30 -0.32
N TRP A 241 12.47 2.05 -0.12
CA TRP A 241 13.17 0.99 -0.83
C TRP A 241 12.55 -0.38 -0.56
N TRP A 242 12.37 -0.74 0.72
CA TRP A 242 11.83 -2.04 1.09
C TRP A 242 10.35 -2.19 0.71
N SER A 243 9.59 -1.09 0.64
CA SER A 243 8.23 -1.08 0.09
C SER A 243 8.21 -1.36 -1.41
N ILE A 244 9.20 -0.86 -2.18
CA ILE A 244 9.37 -1.20 -3.60
C ILE A 244 9.67 -2.69 -3.77
N VAL A 245 10.63 -3.23 -2.98
CA VAL A 245 10.96 -4.66 -3.00
C VAL A 245 9.75 -5.51 -2.64
N HIS A 246 9.01 -5.12 -1.60
CA HIS A 246 7.83 -5.83 -1.15
C HIS A 246 6.76 -5.90 -2.26
N LEU A 247 6.44 -4.77 -2.89
CA LEU A 247 5.44 -4.73 -3.96
C LEU A 247 5.90 -5.48 -5.22
N ASP A 248 7.20 -5.48 -5.55
CA ASP A 248 7.76 -6.26 -6.66
C ASP A 248 7.58 -7.76 -6.43
N CYS A 249 7.84 -8.23 -5.21
CA CYS A 249 7.60 -9.62 -4.82
C CYS A 249 6.11 -9.97 -4.90
N LEU A 250 5.24 -9.10 -4.39
CA LEU A 250 3.78 -9.31 -4.44
C LEU A 250 3.24 -9.36 -5.87
N LEU A 251 3.76 -8.54 -6.78
CA LEU A 251 3.41 -8.59 -8.21
C LEU A 251 3.81 -9.92 -8.83
N ASN A 252 5.04 -10.38 -8.54
CA ASN A 252 5.56 -11.62 -9.09
C ASN A 252 4.77 -12.85 -8.62
N VAL A 253 4.45 -12.94 -7.33
CA VAL A 253 3.63 -14.06 -6.81
C VAL A 253 2.16 -13.92 -7.16
N GLY A 254 1.65 -12.70 -7.20
CA GLY A 254 0.23 -12.40 -7.32
C GLY A 254 -0.33 -12.55 -8.72
N TYR A 255 0.50 -12.52 -9.75
CA TYR A 255 0.11 -12.64 -11.16
C TYR A 255 1.04 -13.60 -11.93
N PRO A 256 1.10 -14.89 -11.55
CA PRO A 256 2.08 -15.84 -12.10
C PRO A 256 1.93 -16.07 -13.62
N ASP A 257 0.70 -15.94 -14.15
CA ASP A 257 0.43 -16.10 -15.59
C ASP A 257 0.95 -14.91 -16.42
N GLN A 258 1.33 -13.80 -15.77
CA GLN A 258 1.89 -12.63 -16.41
C GLN A 258 3.40 -12.61 -16.16
N ALA A 259 4.16 -12.97 -17.20
CA ALA A 259 5.62 -13.09 -17.13
C ALA A 259 6.33 -11.72 -17.08
N TYR A 260 6.13 -10.97 -15.99
CA TYR A 260 6.93 -9.79 -15.69
C TYR A 260 8.15 -10.19 -14.87
N PRO A 261 9.37 -9.88 -15.33
CA PRO A 261 10.57 -10.16 -14.56
C PRO A 261 10.59 -9.30 -13.30
N MET A 262 11.14 -9.82 -12.20
CA MET A 262 11.31 -9.03 -10.98
C MET A 262 12.25 -7.86 -11.23
N LEU A 263 11.81 -6.64 -10.89
CA LEU A 263 12.61 -5.42 -11.03
C LEU A 263 13.83 -5.43 -10.11
N THR A 264 13.69 -6.10 -8.96
CA THR A 264 14.69 -6.22 -7.91
C THR A 264 15.48 -7.52 -7.98
N ALA A 265 15.39 -8.24 -9.10
CA ALA A 265 16.27 -9.37 -9.38
C ALA A 265 17.74 -8.92 -9.33
N GLY A 266 18.57 -9.60 -8.53
CA GLY A 266 20.00 -9.28 -8.38
C GLY A 266 20.37 -8.48 -7.14
N LEU A 267 19.46 -8.29 -6.19
CA LEU A 267 19.87 -7.99 -4.81
C LEU A 267 20.84 -9.10 -4.35
N GLY A 268 22.11 -8.80 -4.05
CA GLY A 268 23.10 -9.81 -3.64
C GLY A 268 22.83 -10.40 -2.25
N HIS A 269 23.47 -11.53 -1.88
CA HIS A 269 23.19 -12.34 -0.68
C HIS A 269 23.08 -11.58 0.65
N GLU A 270 23.76 -10.45 0.81
CA GLU A 270 23.57 -9.55 1.95
C GLU A 270 22.76 -8.32 1.56
N PRO A 271 21.82 -7.86 2.42
CA PRO A 271 21.10 -6.61 2.17
C PRO A 271 22.12 -5.46 2.16
N ALA A 272 22.44 -4.96 0.96
CA ALA A 272 23.29 -3.79 0.78
C ALA A 272 22.68 -2.49 1.34
N ILE A 273 21.42 -2.56 1.75
CA ILE A 273 20.56 -1.46 2.16
C ILE A 273 20.06 -1.80 3.57
N PRO A 274 20.23 -0.91 4.55
CA PRO A 274 19.84 -1.18 5.93
C PRO A 274 18.32 -1.36 6.03
N PHE A 275 17.88 -2.26 6.91
CA PHE A 275 16.47 -2.34 7.32
C PHE A 275 16.08 -1.09 8.12
N PRO A 276 14.80 -0.66 8.10
CA PRO A 276 14.35 0.53 8.80
C PRO A 276 14.68 0.50 10.30
N GLU A 277 14.56 -0.66 10.93
CA GLU A 277 14.81 -0.87 12.37
C GLU A 277 16.28 -0.65 12.73
N ALA A 278 17.21 -0.94 11.81
CA ALA A 278 18.64 -0.72 12.03
C ALA A 278 18.98 0.78 12.16
N LEU A 279 18.10 1.67 11.71
CA LEU A 279 18.28 3.13 11.79
C LEU A 279 17.73 3.72 13.09
N ASP A 280 16.98 2.94 13.88
CA ASP A 280 16.41 3.39 15.16
C ASP A 280 17.49 3.78 16.18
N GLN A 281 18.65 3.14 16.12
CA GLN A 281 19.80 3.45 16.98
C GLN A 281 20.32 4.89 16.82
N TYR A 282 20.07 5.53 15.69
CA TYR A 282 20.53 6.90 15.41
C TYR A 282 19.47 7.97 15.69
N LEU A 283 18.24 7.58 16.03
CA LEU A 283 17.14 8.54 16.22
C LEU A 283 17.19 9.18 17.62
N PRO A 284 17.02 10.51 17.73
CA PRO A 284 17.02 11.20 19.02
C PRO A 284 15.82 10.77 19.88
N GLY A 285 16.10 10.30 21.10
CA GLY A 285 15.10 9.78 22.04
C GLY A 285 15.02 8.24 22.15
N GLY A 286 15.84 7.50 21.40
CA GLY A 286 15.86 6.03 21.41
C GLY A 286 14.50 5.41 21.04
N PHE A 287 14.27 4.16 21.44
CA PHE A 287 13.01 3.41 21.22
C PHE A 287 11.74 4.06 21.83
N ALA A 288 11.84 5.22 22.48
CA ALA A 288 10.80 5.80 23.34
C ALA A 288 10.09 7.05 22.78
N SER A 289 10.42 7.52 21.57
CA SER A 289 9.77 8.71 20.98
C SER A 289 8.45 8.32 20.28
N PRO A 290 7.26 8.71 20.81
CA PRO A 290 5.97 8.22 20.31
C PRO A 290 5.66 8.57 18.85
N GLY A 291 6.22 9.68 18.34
CA GLY A 291 6.03 10.11 16.95
C GLY A 291 6.93 9.40 15.92
N LEU A 292 8.06 8.82 16.36
CA LEU A 292 8.99 8.07 15.52
C LEU A 292 8.71 6.55 15.51
N ALA A 293 7.99 6.07 16.53
CA ALA A 293 7.46 4.71 16.59
C ALA A 293 6.47 4.37 15.44
N ILE A 294 6.00 5.37 14.69
CA ILE A 294 5.01 5.24 13.61
C ILE A 294 5.65 4.95 12.25
N MET A 295 6.91 5.34 12.02
CA MET A 295 7.64 5.00 10.79
C MET A 295 8.31 3.64 10.95
N ALA A 296 7.54 2.58 10.89
CA ALA A 296 8.02 1.21 10.97
C ALA A 296 7.43 0.40 9.82
N LEU A 297 8.27 -0.35 9.11
CA LEU A 297 7.82 -1.28 8.08
C LEU A 297 8.22 -2.70 8.52
N PRO A 298 7.42 -3.35 9.38
CA PRO A 298 7.68 -4.73 9.83
C PRO A 298 7.93 -5.72 8.69
N GLU A 299 7.41 -5.40 7.50
CA GLU A 299 7.50 -6.18 6.27
C GLU A 299 8.88 -6.11 5.60
N ALA A 300 9.78 -5.20 6.00
CA ALA A 300 11.04 -4.99 5.30
C ALA A 300 11.91 -6.26 5.25
N ALA A 301 12.07 -6.93 6.39
CA ALA A 301 12.77 -8.20 6.48
C ALA A 301 12.01 -9.31 5.73
N SER A 302 10.70 -9.40 5.92
CA SER A 302 9.83 -10.35 5.20
C SER A 302 9.93 -10.22 3.67
N ALA A 303 9.96 -8.99 3.16
CA ALA A 303 10.11 -8.69 1.74
C ALA A 303 11.47 -9.13 1.20
N TRP A 304 12.54 -8.94 1.98
CA TRP A 304 13.87 -9.46 1.63
C TRP A 304 13.88 -10.99 1.55
N TYR A 305 13.29 -11.68 2.53
CA TYR A 305 13.19 -13.14 2.52
C TYR A 305 12.39 -13.64 1.31
N LEU A 306 11.22 -13.07 1.04
CA LEU A 306 10.42 -13.46 -0.12
C LEU A 306 11.18 -13.19 -1.43
N ASN A 307 11.87 -12.05 -1.54
CA ASN A 307 12.70 -11.74 -2.70
C ASN A 307 13.78 -12.81 -2.95
N ARG A 308 14.44 -13.29 -1.89
CA ARG A 308 15.42 -14.39 -1.96
C ARG A 308 14.81 -15.67 -2.49
N VAL A 309 13.68 -16.07 -1.91
CA VAL A 309 12.95 -17.28 -2.33
C VAL A 309 12.60 -17.20 -3.81
N LEU A 310 12.06 -16.07 -4.27
CA LEU A 310 11.65 -15.91 -5.67
C LEU A 310 12.84 -15.89 -6.64
N GLN A 311 13.98 -15.31 -6.24
CA GLN A 311 15.21 -15.38 -7.05
C GLN A 311 15.73 -16.80 -7.18
N GLN A 312 15.79 -17.57 -6.08
CA GLN A 312 16.20 -18.98 -6.10
C GLN A 312 15.29 -19.84 -7.00
N LEU A 313 13.98 -19.53 -7.03
CA LEU A 313 13.02 -20.24 -7.88
C LEU A 313 13.10 -19.83 -9.37
N SER A 314 13.54 -18.59 -9.65
CA SER A 314 13.59 -18.06 -11.02
C SER A 314 14.89 -18.43 -11.75
N ASP A 315 16.01 -18.55 -11.03
CA ASP A 315 17.30 -18.99 -11.55
C ASP A 315 17.79 -20.19 -10.74
N PRO A 316 17.31 -21.42 -11.05
CA PRO A 316 17.71 -22.64 -10.37
C PRO A 316 19.11 -23.06 -10.84
N GLY A 317 20.11 -22.23 -10.56
CA GLY A 317 21.48 -22.71 -10.45
C GLY A 317 21.57 -23.82 -9.38
N PRO A 318 22.73 -24.48 -9.21
CA PRO A 318 22.94 -25.45 -8.14
C PRO A 318 22.94 -24.73 -6.80
N THR A 319 21.77 -24.32 -6.33
CA THR A 319 21.55 -23.75 -5.02
C THR A 319 21.62 -24.94 -4.06
N PRO A 320 22.63 -25.03 -3.18
CA PRO A 320 22.75 -26.13 -2.25
C PRO A 320 21.47 -26.26 -1.41
N ALA A 321 21.03 -27.48 -1.12
CA ALA A 321 19.92 -27.72 -0.18
C ALA A 321 20.14 -27.00 1.17
N ALA A 322 21.41 -26.88 1.59
CA ALA A 322 21.82 -26.12 2.77
C ALA A 322 21.40 -24.64 2.75
N ASP A 323 21.43 -23.97 1.58
CA ASP A 323 21.03 -22.56 1.46
C ASP A 323 19.51 -22.40 1.54
N ARG A 324 18.76 -23.38 1.02
CA ARG A 324 17.29 -23.44 1.14
C ARG A 324 16.87 -23.64 2.59
N ASP A 325 17.51 -24.58 3.28
CA ASP A 325 17.17 -24.92 4.66
C ASP A 325 17.58 -23.81 5.62
N ALA A 326 18.73 -23.17 5.40
CA ALA A 326 19.14 -21.97 6.14
C ALA A 326 18.12 -20.83 5.97
N LEU A 327 17.63 -20.59 4.75
CA LEU A 327 16.61 -19.58 4.49
C LEU A 327 15.28 -19.94 5.17
N PHE A 328 14.88 -21.21 5.16
CA PHE A 328 13.71 -21.69 5.89
C PHE A 328 13.78 -21.41 7.39
N GLU A 329 14.91 -21.72 8.04
CA GLU A 329 15.12 -21.47 9.47
C GLU A 329 15.03 -19.97 9.79
N LEU A 330 15.70 -19.13 8.98
CA LEU A 330 15.66 -17.67 9.16
C LEU A 330 14.23 -17.12 9.07
N ILE A 331 13.44 -17.58 8.09
CA ILE A 331 12.05 -17.12 7.92
C ILE A 331 11.18 -17.62 9.08
N THR A 332 11.38 -18.86 9.53
CA THR A 332 10.62 -19.46 10.64
C THR A 332 10.91 -18.77 11.96
N GLU A 333 12.18 -18.48 12.25
CA GLU A 333 12.62 -17.72 13.42
C GLU A 333 12.04 -16.30 13.38
N HIS A 334 12.12 -15.63 12.23
CA HIS A 334 11.57 -14.29 12.05
C HIS A 334 10.04 -14.27 12.24
N THR A 335 9.33 -15.25 11.69
CA THR A 335 7.87 -15.42 11.87
C THR A 335 7.51 -15.60 13.33
N SER A 336 8.26 -16.45 14.05
CA SER A 336 8.07 -16.67 15.49
C SER A 336 8.32 -15.41 16.32
N LYS A 337 9.32 -14.60 15.95
CA LYS A 337 9.57 -13.28 16.56
C LYS A 337 8.41 -12.31 16.32
N ILE A 338 7.82 -12.30 15.13
CA ILE A 338 6.65 -11.47 14.83
C ILE A 338 5.45 -11.90 15.69
N LEU A 339 5.14 -13.20 15.74
CA LEU A 339 4.01 -13.75 16.52
C LEU A 339 4.16 -13.54 18.03
N SER A 340 5.39 -13.66 18.56
CA SER A 340 5.68 -13.49 19.99
C SER A 340 5.73 -12.02 20.44
N SER A 341 5.98 -11.09 19.52
CA SER A 341 6.05 -9.67 19.85
C SER A 341 4.66 -9.08 20.10
N LYS A 342 4.26 -8.97 21.37
CA LYS A 342 3.06 -8.22 21.76
C LYS A 342 3.26 -6.72 21.61
N GLY A 343 2.40 -6.07 20.81
CA GLY A 343 1.92 -4.70 21.07
C GLY A 343 2.93 -3.56 21.13
N ARG A 344 3.63 -3.25 20.02
CA ARG A 344 4.30 -1.94 19.87
C ARG A 344 4.04 -1.20 18.55
N VAL A 345 3.71 -1.91 17.46
CA VAL A 345 3.58 -1.33 16.12
C VAL A 345 2.50 -2.09 15.36
N GLY A 346 1.41 -1.41 15.02
CA GLY A 346 0.48 -1.74 13.93
C GLY A 346 -0.05 -3.18 13.81
N ASP A 347 -0.74 -3.42 12.70
CA ASP A 347 -1.20 -4.73 12.29
C ASP A 347 -0.07 -5.44 11.50
N ARG A 348 0.58 -6.47 12.07
CA ARG A 348 1.74 -7.17 11.46
C ARG A 348 1.38 -8.24 10.44
N ASN A 349 0.12 -8.22 10.07
CA ASN A 349 -0.53 -9.08 9.12
C ASN A 349 0.16 -9.15 7.75
N ALA A 350 0.69 -8.03 7.25
CA ALA A 350 1.40 -8.04 5.97
C ALA A 350 2.74 -8.80 6.07
N ALA A 351 3.50 -8.61 7.14
CA ALA A 351 4.77 -9.32 7.36
C ALA A 351 4.56 -10.83 7.51
N LEU A 352 3.55 -11.25 8.30
CA LEU A 352 3.17 -12.65 8.46
C LEU A 352 2.74 -13.28 7.13
N GLY A 353 1.82 -12.64 6.41
CA GLY A 353 1.38 -13.11 5.10
C GLY A 353 2.54 -13.27 4.12
N THR A 354 3.48 -12.34 4.11
CA THR A 354 4.69 -12.38 3.28
C THR A 354 5.59 -13.56 3.63
N ASN A 355 5.83 -13.80 4.93
CA ASN A 355 6.61 -14.96 5.37
C ASN A 355 5.93 -16.27 5.04
N PHE A 356 4.60 -16.36 5.19
CA PHE A 356 3.83 -17.55 4.82
C PHE A 356 3.91 -17.84 3.32
N ILE A 357 3.86 -16.81 2.47
CA ILE A 357 4.09 -16.96 1.03
C ILE A 357 5.51 -17.50 0.78
N ALA A 358 6.53 -16.93 1.43
CA ALA A 358 7.91 -17.38 1.27
C ALA A 358 8.10 -18.85 1.69
N LEU A 359 7.60 -19.23 2.87
CA LEU A 359 7.68 -20.60 3.39
C LEU A 359 6.92 -21.60 2.51
N THR A 360 5.72 -21.27 2.05
CA THR A 360 4.95 -22.16 1.17
C THR A 360 5.62 -22.34 -0.19
N LYS A 361 6.22 -21.27 -0.74
CA LYS A 361 7.01 -21.33 -1.98
C LYS A 361 8.28 -22.19 -1.83
N LEU A 362 9.01 -22.06 -0.73
CA LEU A 362 10.18 -22.91 -0.43
C LEU A 362 9.82 -24.40 -0.34
N ASN A 363 8.68 -24.70 0.28
CA ASN A 363 8.21 -26.07 0.47
C ASN A 363 7.54 -26.67 -0.78
N GLN A 364 7.25 -25.88 -1.80
CA GLN A 364 6.46 -26.32 -2.96
C GLN A 364 7.09 -27.53 -3.68
N ALA A 365 8.42 -27.58 -3.80
CA ALA A 365 9.13 -28.71 -4.39
C ALA A 365 8.96 -30.02 -3.59
N GLY A 366 8.84 -29.93 -2.27
CA GLY A 366 8.57 -31.08 -1.39
C GLY A 366 7.12 -31.59 -1.47
N LEU A 367 6.19 -30.81 -2.03
CA LEU A 367 4.79 -31.20 -2.18
C LEU A 367 4.50 -31.90 -3.52
N VAL A 368 5.34 -31.67 -4.53
CA VAL A 368 5.22 -32.27 -5.86
C VAL A 368 6.06 -33.55 -5.89
N GLY A 369 5.45 -34.69 -5.56
CA GLY A 369 6.13 -35.98 -5.54
C GLY A 369 6.77 -36.34 -6.89
N GLY A 370 8.10 -36.49 -6.89
CA GLY A 370 8.88 -37.02 -8.01
C GLY A 370 9.48 -38.38 -7.68
N THR A 371 9.26 -39.34 -8.57
CA THR A 371 9.76 -40.73 -8.57
C THR A 371 11.28 -40.76 -8.75
N SER A 372 12.04 -41.02 -7.69
CA SER A 372 13.41 -41.53 -7.86
C SER A 372 13.74 -42.52 -6.73
N PRO A 373 13.86 -43.83 -7.03
CA PRO A 373 13.97 -44.89 -6.02
C PRO A 373 15.34 -44.97 -5.31
N LEU A 374 16.28 -44.05 -5.55
CA LEU A 374 17.67 -44.17 -5.10
C LEU A 374 18.04 -43.32 -3.87
N MET A 375 17.11 -42.52 -3.30
CA MET A 375 17.36 -41.60 -2.17
C MET A 375 16.15 -41.50 -1.21
N ALA A 376 15.47 -42.62 -0.93
CA ALA A 376 14.10 -42.60 -0.37
C ALA A 376 13.96 -42.08 1.08
N ALA A 377 14.91 -42.36 1.99
CA ALA A 377 14.70 -42.08 3.42
C ALA A 377 14.79 -40.57 3.77
N ASP A 378 15.80 -39.86 3.24
CA ASP A 378 16.04 -38.43 3.52
C ASP A 378 15.02 -37.55 2.76
N GLN A 379 14.63 -37.97 1.55
CA GLN A 379 13.59 -37.30 0.75
C GLN A 379 12.20 -37.44 1.37
N ASP A 380 11.89 -38.54 2.07
CA ASP A 380 10.61 -38.71 2.75
C ASP A 380 10.50 -37.83 4.00
N GLN A 381 11.58 -37.62 4.75
CA GLN A 381 11.58 -36.72 5.91
C GLN A 381 11.39 -35.25 5.50
N ASP A 382 12.06 -34.81 4.44
CA ASP A 382 11.87 -33.48 3.85
C ASP A 382 10.44 -33.25 3.36
N ARG A 383 9.84 -34.26 2.73
CA ARG A 383 8.44 -34.22 2.28
C ARG A 383 7.45 -34.11 3.45
N VAL A 384 7.67 -34.88 4.51
CA VAL A 384 6.85 -34.82 5.72
C VAL A 384 6.94 -33.43 6.35
N ARG A 385 8.16 -32.89 6.51
CA ARG A 385 8.40 -31.55 7.05
C ARG A 385 7.72 -30.46 6.21
N ALA A 386 7.83 -30.53 4.89
CA ALA A 386 7.20 -29.60 3.96
C ALA A 386 5.67 -29.65 4.04
N ALA A 387 5.10 -30.85 4.13
CA ALA A 387 3.66 -31.05 4.29
C ALA A 387 3.15 -30.52 5.64
N GLU A 388 3.86 -30.80 6.74
CA GLU A 388 3.50 -30.31 8.08
C GLU A 388 3.58 -28.79 8.19
N THR A 389 4.64 -28.18 7.65
CA THR A 389 4.79 -26.72 7.64
C THR A 389 3.67 -26.07 6.83
N THR A 390 3.41 -26.58 5.63
CA THR A 390 2.33 -26.09 4.76
C THR A 390 0.97 -26.22 5.44
N ARG A 391 0.71 -27.36 6.09
CA ARG A 391 -0.51 -27.62 6.85
C ARG A 391 -0.69 -26.61 7.98
N HIS A 392 0.37 -26.35 8.76
CA HIS A 392 0.32 -25.38 9.84
C HIS A 392 0.00 -23.97 9.32
N ILE A 393 0.67 -23.53 8.26
CA ILE A 393 0.42 -22.22 7.63
C ILE A 393 -1.03 -22.10 7.14
N VAL A 394 -1.54 -23.12 6.45
CA VAL A 394 -2.93 -23.13 5.97
C VAL A 394 -3.93 -22.97 7.12
N ARG A 395 -3.72 -23.65 8.25
CA ARG A 395 -4.58 -23.53 9.43
C ARG A 395 -4.53 -22.12 10.01
N VAL A 396 -3.35 -21.53 10.18
CA VAL A 396 -3.20 -20.15 10.67
C VAL A 396 -3.90 -19.16 9.74
N VAL A 397 -3.69 -19.28 8.41
CA VAL A 397 -4.34 -18.42 7.42
C VAL A 397 -5.86 -18.54 7.48
N ARG A 398 -6.40 -19.76 7.64
CA ARG A 398 -7.85 -19.97 7.77
C ARG A 398 -8.41 -19.31 9.02
N ASP A 399 -7.78 -19.54 10.17
CA ASP A 399 -8.26 -19.04 11.46
C ASP A 399 -8.24 -17.50 11.46
N ASP A 400 -7.18 -16.89 10.93
CA ASP A 400 -7.09 -15.43 10.78
C ASP A 400 -8.09 -14.88 9.75
N ALA A 401 -8.22 -15.51 8.58
CA ALA A 401 -9.14 -15.07 7.53
C ALA A 401 -10.60 -15.01 8.02
N ALA A 402 -11.03 -15.99 8.82
CA ALA A 402 -12.35 -16.00 9.43
C ALA A 402 -12.60 -14.79 10.34
N HIS A 403 -11.60 -14.39 11.14
CA HIS A 403 -11.67 -13.19 11.98
C HIS A 403 -11.68 -11.89 11.17
N LEU A 404 -10.91 -11.83 10.08
CA LEU A 404 -10.82 -10.65 9.23
C LEU A 404 -12.10 -10.41 8.42
N ALA A 405 -12.72 -11.48 7.90
CA ALA A 405 -13.97 -11.39 7.13
C ALA A 405 -15.14 -10.83 7.96
N GLN A 406 -15.14 -11.06 9.28
CA GLN A 406 -16.16 -10.54 10.20
C GLN A 406 -15.97 -9.04 10.54
N SER A 407 -14.83 -8.45 10.18
CA SER A 407 -14.45 -7.08 10.56
C SER A 407 -14.81 -6.04 9.48
N ALA A 408 -16.11 -5.75 9.30
CA ALA A 408 -16.59 -4.79 8.29
C ALA A 408 -15.97 -3.38 8.42
N ASP A 409 -15.69 -2.93 9.64
CA ASP A 409 -15.06 -1.62 9.90
C ASP A 409 -13.60 -1.56 9.38
N ARG A 410 -12.84 -2.65 9.53
CA ARG A 410 -11.47 -2.76 9.04
C ARG A 410 -11.40 -2.74 7.50
N LEU A 411 -12.40 -3.34 6.86
CA LEU A 411 -12.62 -3.27 5.41
C LEU A 411 -12.97 -1.86 4.95
N GLY A 412 -13.80 -1.11 5.68
CA GLY A 412 -14.15 0.26 5.33
C GLY A 412 -12.96 1.23 5.50
N THR A 413 -12.24 1.12 6.61
CA THR A 413 -11.11 2.00 6.96
C THR A 413 -9.84 1.71 6.17
N GLY A 414 -9.64 0.47 5.70
CA GLY A 414 -8.48 0.10 4.91
C GLY A 414 -7.28 -0.32 5.68
N THR A 415 -7.52 -0.79 6.90
CA THR A 415 -6.51 -1.40 7.75
C THR A 415 -6.18 -2.83 7.31
N LEU A 416 -7.00 -3.44 6.46
CA LEU A 416 -6.72 -4.75 5.88
C LEU A 416 -5.84 -4.63 4.64
N THR A 417 -4.63 -5.17 4.71
CA THR A 417 -3.68 -5.21 3.60
C THR A 417 -4.16 -6.13 2.46
N PRO A 418 -3.97 -5.75 1.18
CA PRO A 418 -4.33 -6.59 0.04
C PRO A 418 -3.47 -7.86 -0.09
N CYS A 419 -2.30 -7.94 0.55
CA CYS A 419 -1.47 -9.16 0.46
C CYS A 419 -2.13 -10.40 1.10
N TRP A 420 -3.07 -10.20 2.05
CA TRP A 420 -3.86 -11.29 2.60
C TRP A 420 -4.73 -11.99 1.57
N ALA A 421 -5.21 -11.27 0.55
CA ALA A 421 -5.95 -11.89 -0.53
C ALA A 421 -5.09 -12.96 -1.23
N PHE A 422 -3.80 -12.68 -1.43
CA PHE A 422 -2.89 -13.66 -2.02
C PHE A 422 -2.54 -14.79 -1.05
N ALA A 423 -2.32 -14.51 0.24
CA ALA A 423 -2.06 -15.56 1.23
C ALA A 423 -3.22 -16.57 1.33
N ILE A 424 -4.47 -16.07 1.37
CA ILE A 424 -5.70 -16.87 1.36
C ILE A 424 -5.80 -17.68 0.06
N TYR A 425 -5.58 -17.03 -1.09
CA TYR A 425 -5.61 -17.68 -2.39
C TYR A 425 -4.57 -18.79 -2.51
N ASN A 426 -3.33 -18.53 -2.11
CA ASN A 426 -2.22 -19.49 -2.15
C ASN A 426 -2.48 -20.69 -1.23
N ALA A 427 -2.95 -20.46 0.00
CA ALA A 427 -3.36 -21.52 0.92
C ALA A 427 -4.49 -22.38 0.32
N SER A 428 -5.47 -21.75 -0.32
CA SER A 428 -6.58 -22.43 -0.98
C SER A 428 -6.11 -23.27 -2.17
N LEU A 429 -5.21 -22.75 -3.01
CA LEU A 429 -4.61 -23.51 -4.11
C LEU A 429 -3.82 -24.72 -3.61
N LEU A 430 -3.07 -24.59 -2.52
CA LEU A 430 -2.34 -25.70 -1.92
C LEU A 430 -3.29 -26.78 -1.39
N LEU A 431 -4.42 -26.40 -0.79
CA LEU A 431 -5.47 -27.35 -0.42
C LEU A 431 -6.10 -28.02 -1.65
N VAL A 432 -6.39 -27.25 -2.70
CA VAL A 432 -6.92 -27.77 -3.98
C VAL A 432 -5.89 -28.67 -4.70
N ALA A 433 -4.60 -28.46 -4.56
CA ALA A 433 -3.60 -29.35 -5.18
C ALA A 433 -3.34 -30.58 -4.29
N HIS A 434 -3.15 -30.38 -2.98
CA HIS A 434 -2.48 -31.33 -2.10
C HIS A 434 -3.30 -31.75 -0.87
N GLY A 435 -4.50 -31.20 -0.67
CA GLY A 435 -5.34 -31.36 0.53
C GLY A 435 -5.51 -32.80 1.03
N ASN A 436 -5.99 -33.71 0.18
CA ASN A 436 -6.22 -35.10 0.57
C ASN A 436 -4.92 -35.94 0.57
N ALA A 437 -4.22 -36.00 -0.56
CA ALA A 437 -3.13 -36.96 -0.77
C ALA A 437 -1.85 -36.66 0.02
N VAL A 438 -1.47 -35.38 0.16
CA VAL A 438 -0.19 -34.98 0.75
C VAL A 438 -0.41 -34.32 2.11
N LEU A 439 -1.31 -33.35 2.18
CA LEU A 439 -1.58 -32.60 3.41
C LEU A 439 -2.46 -33.39 4.39
N ARG A 440 -3.17 -34.42 3.95
CA ARG A 440 -4.09 -35.24 4.78
C ARG A 440 -5.03 -34.40 5.63
N GLU A 441 -5.56 -33.32 5.05
CA GLU A 441 -6.54 -32.45 5.68
C GLU A 441 -7.95 -32.99 5.36
N PRO A 442 -8.68 -33.57 6.35
CA PRO A 442 -9.95 -34.25 6.10
C PRO A 442 -11.03 -33.28 5.58
N ASP A 443 -11.08 -32.06 6.13
CA ASP A 443 -12.06 -31.02 5.79
C ASP A 443 -11.51 -30.00 4.78
N TRP A 444 -10.60 -30.44 3.90
CA TRP A 444 -9.93 -29.54 2.95
C TRP A 444 -10.94 -28.81 2.05
N LEU A 445 -12.03 -29.48 1.62
CA LEU A 445 -13.04 -28.89 0.75
C LEU A 445 -13.81 -27.76 1.46
N SER A 446 -14.33 -28.03 2.65
CA SER A 446 -15.01 -27.02 3.46
C SER A 446 -14.08 -25.87 3.81
N THR A 447 -12.80 -26.15 4.07
CA THR A 447 -11.80 -25.10 4.32
C THR A 447 -11.61 -24.21 3.08
N VAL A 448 -11.53 -24.78 1.87
CA VAL A 448 -11.42 -24.00 0.63
C VAL A 448 -12.66 -23.12 0.42
N GLU A 449 -13.86 -23.61 0.72
CA GLU A 449 -15.09 -22.82 0.65
C GLU A 449 -15.07 -21.63 1.61
N GLN A 450 -14.68 -21.83 2.86
CA GLN A 450 -14.55 -20.75 3.86
C GLN A 450 -13.50 -19.70 3.45
N LEU A 451 -12.37 -20.13 2.92
CA LEU A 451 -11.32 -19.24 2.41
C LEU A 451 -11.81 -18.44 1.19
N LYS A 452 -12.61 -19.06 0.32
CA LYS A 452 -13.24 -18.37 -0.82
C LYS A 452 -14.23 -17.29 -0.37
N ASP A 453 -15.07 -17.57 0.62
CA ASP A 453 -15.99 -16.57 1.20
C ASP A 453 -15.22 -15.36 1.79
N SER A 454 -14.05 -15.63 2.35
CA SER A 454 -13.14 -14.59 2.84
C SER A 454 -12.57 -13.74 1.71
N LEU A 455 -12.21 -14.34 0.56
CA LEU A 455 -11.81 -13.60 -0.65
C LEU A 455 -12.95 -12.73 -1.20
N ASP A 456 -14.16 -13.27 -1.26
CA ASP A 456 -15.35 -12.52 -1.70
C ASP A 456 -15.63 -11.33 -0.79
N THR A 457 -15.38 -11.48 0.51
CA THR A 457 -15.49 -10.36 1.47
C THR A 457 -14.40 -9.31 1.24
N LEU A 458 -13.14 -9.73 1.01
CA LEU A 458 -12.03 -8.83 0.67
C LEU A 458 -12.24 -8.10 -0.67
N SER A 459 -12.94 -8.72 -1.62
CA SER A 459 -13.21 -8.17 -2.95
C SER A 459 -13.96 -6.83 -2.92
N ARG A 460 -14.73 -6.59 -1.84
CA ARG A 460 -15.45 -5.32 -1.61
C ARG A 460 -14.52 -4.12 -1.52
N ARG A 461 -13.25 -4.33 -1.18
CA ARG A 461 -12.22 -3.29 -1.12
C ARG A 461 -11.12 -3.50 -2.17
N TRP A 462 -10.64 -4.73 -2.29
CA TRP A 462 -9.48 -5.07 -3.12
C TRP A 462 -9.91 -5.99 -4.25
N ARG A 463 -9.98 -5.45 -5.47
CA ARG A 463 -10.47 -6.21 -6.64
C ARG A 463 -9.55 -7.37 -7.03
N ILE A 464 -8.28 -7.35 -6.60
CA ILE A 464 -7.40 -8.52 -6.74
C ILE A 464 -7.98 -9.79 -6.09
N ALA A 465 -8.72 -9.65 -4.98
CA ALA A 465 -9.38 -10.77 -4.31
C ALA A 465 -10.53 -11.35 -5.13
N GLU A 466 -11.23 -10.51 -5.92
CA GLU A 466 -12.26 -10.95 -6.88
C GLU A 466 -11.64 -11.90 -7.92
N GLY A 467 -10.50 -11.50 -8.51
CA GLY A 467 -9.77 -12.32 -9.46
C GLY A 467 -9.31 -13.64 -8.85
N TYR A 468 -8.79 -13.62 -7.62
CA TYR A 468 -8.41 -14.84 -6.90
C TYR A 468 -9.58 -15.77 -6.60
N SER A 469 -10.73 -15.23 -6.18
CA SER A 469 -11.94 -16.03 -5.94
C SER A 469 -12.42 -16.73 -7.21
N GLN A 470 -12.40 -16.03 -8.35
CA GLN A 470 -12.76 -16.60 -9.66
C GLN A 470 -11.79 -17.71 -10.08
N SER A 471 -10.48 -17.46 -10.03
CA SER A 471 -9.44 -18.45 -10.36
C SER A 471 -9.51 -19.68 -9.45
N LEU A 472 -9.76 -19.47 -8.16
CA LEU A 472 -9.93 -20.57 -7.20
C LEU A 472 -11.16 -21.42 -7.53
N GLY A 473 -12.28 -20.80 -7.91
CA GLY A 473 -13.48 -21.51 -8.35
C GLY A 473 -13.22 -22.40 -9.58
N ILE A 474 -12.46 -21.90 -10.56
CA ILE A 474 -12.06 -22.67 -11.74
C ILE A 474 -11.19 -23.87 -11.35
N ALA A 475 -10.15 -23.64 -10.53
CA ALA A 475 -9.25 -24.69 -10.07
C ALA A 475 -9.98 -25.78 -9.26
N LEU A 476 -10.90 -25.39 -8.37
CA LEU A 476 -11.70 -26.31 -7.57
C LEU A 476 -12.61 -27.17 -8.44
N ASN A 477 -13.33 -26.55 -9.38
CA ASN A 477 -14.22 -27.26 -10.32
C ASN A 477 -13.44 -28.25 -11.20
N SER A 478 -12.24 -27.85 -11.67
CA SER A 478 -11.35 -28.72 -12.44
C SER A 478 -10.95 -29.96 -11.64
N ARG A 479 -10.53 -29.79 -10.37
CA ARG A 479 -10.18 -30.91 -9.48
C ARG A 479 -11.37 -31.86 -9.24
N LEU A 480 -12.53 -31.32 -8.92
CA LEU A 480 -13.73 -32.12 -8.64
C LEU A 480 -14.25 -32.86 -9.88
N GLY A 481 -14.18 -32.21 -11.05
CA GLY A 481 -14.52 -32.84 -12.34
C GLY A 481 -13.57 -33.98 -12.71
N GLY A 482 -12.26 -33.82 -12.46
CA GLY A 482 -11.28 -34.88 -12.62
C GLY A 482 -11.52 -36.07 -11.67
N TYR A 483 -11.85 -35.77 -10.41
CA TYR A 483 -12.17 -36.80 -9.41
C TYR A 483 -13.42 -37.62 -9.79
N ALA A 484 -14.45 -36.98 -10.34
CA ALA A 484 -15.65 -37.65 -10.83
C ALA A 484 -15.36 -38.58 -12.04
N ALA A 485 -14.40 -38.21 -12.89
CA ALA A 485 -13.97 -39.05 -14.01
C ALA A 485 -13.11 -40.25 -13.57
N ASP A 486 -12.30 -40.10 -12.53
CA ASP A 486 -11.48 -41.18 -11.96
C ASP A 486 -12.29 -42.17 -11.11
N VAL A 487 -13.39 -41.74 -10.47
CA VAL A 487 -14.31 -42.63 -9.72
C VAL A 487 -15.29 -43.37 -10.64
N ALA A 488 -15.50 -42.87 -11.86
CA ALA A 488 -16.34 -43.51 -12.88
C ALA A 488 -15.60 -44.54 -13.75
N ARG A 489 -14.29 -44.72 -13.54
CA ARG A 489 -13.47 -45.79 -14.11
C ARG A 489 -13.19 -46.85 -13.05
#